data_AF-A0A1I5RQQ2-F1
#
_entry.id   AF-A0A1I5RQQ2-F1
#
_cell.length_a   1.000
_cell.length_b   1.000
_cell.length_c   1.000
_cell.angle_alpha   90.00
_cell.angle_beta   90.00
_cell.angle_gamma   90.00
#
_symmetry.space_group_name_H-M   'P 1'
#
loop_
_entity.id
_entity.type
_entity.pdbx_description
1 polymer ?
#
loop_
_entity_poly.entity_id
_entity_poly.type
_entity_poly.pdbx_seq_one_letter_code
_entity_poly.pdbx_strand_id
1 'polypeptide(L)' 'MRLTDAEVAARLAANPENDVCILRIESGDYGCEEIPDPPKLWLLLQNTRGEKFSLELPEPCVTGLGLTEGCTCRREDLHA' A
#
# COMPACT_ATOMS: atom_id res chain seq x y z
N MET A 1 12.55 -4.33 -6.50
CA MET A 1 13.21 -5.27 -5.56
C MET A 1 12.12 -5.81 -4.64
N ARG A 2 11.94 -7.12 -4.52
CA ARG A 2 10.86 -7.67 -3.67
C ARG A 2 11.35 -7.72 -2.22
N LEU A 3 10.70 -6.98 -1.32
CA LEU A 3 11.03 -7.00 0.09
C LEU A 3 10.76 -8.39 0.68
N THR A 4 11.69 -8.87 1.50
CA THR A 4 11.52 -10.06 2.33
C THR A 4 10.67 -9.75 3.56
N ASP A 5 10.06 -10.77 4.16
CA ASP A 5 9.24 -10.58 5.36
C ASP A 5 10.06 -10.02 6.54
N ALA A 6 11.35 -10.37 6.64
CA ALA A 6 12.26 -9.84 7.64
C ALA A 6 12.55 -8.34 7.44
N GLU A 7 12.72 -7.91 6.19
CA GLU A 7 12.90 -6.51 5.82
C GLU A 7 11.65 -5.67 6.08
N VAL A 8 10.46 -6.26 5.91
CA VAL A 8 9.18 -5.62 6.25
C VAL A 8 9.05 -5.48 7.76
N ALA A 9 9.30 -6.55 8.50
CA ALA A 9 9.26 -6.53 9.97
C ALA A 9 10.23 -5.50 10.55
N ALA A 10 11.44 -5.38 9.98
CA ALA A 10 12.42 -4.37 10.41
C ALA A 10 11.94 -2.93 10.17
N ARG A 11 11.29 -2.66 9.03
CA ARG A 11 10.73 -1.33 8.71
C ARG A 11 9.59 -0.95 9.65
N LEU A 12 8.69 -1.90 9.93
CA LEU A 12 7.59 -1.72 10.87
C LEU A 12 8.10 -1.54 12.31
N ALA A 13 9.11 -2.31 12.71
CA ALA A 13 9.75 -2.14 14.02
C ALA A 13 10.47 -0.78 14.17
N ALA A 14 10.99 -0.22 13.07
CA ALA A 14 11.62 1.09 13.07
C ALA A 14 10.62 2.27 13.15
N ASN A 15 9.34 2.03 12.82
CA ASN A 15 8.28 3.04 12.83
C ASN A 15 7.06 2.48 13.60
N PRO A 16 7.10 2.46 14.94
CA PRO A 16 6.09 1.77 15.76
C PRO A 16 4.69 2.39 15.67
N GLU A 17 4.56 3.61 15.17
CA GLU A 17 3.26 4.21 14.85
C GLU A 17 2.59 3.59 13.61
N ASN A 18 3.35 2.93 12.74
CA ASN A 18 2.87 2.32 11.51
C ASN A 18 2.59 0.82 11.71
N ASP A 19 1.51 0.33 11.12
CA ASP A 19 1.08 -1.06 11.22
C ASP A 19 1.10 -1.81 9.89
N VAL A 20 1.39 -1.11 8.77
CA VAL A 20 1.48 -1.70 7.42
C VAL A 20 2.66 -1.18 6.61
N CYS A 21 3.19 -2.04 5.73
CA CYS A 21 4.24 -1.73 4.77
C CYS A 21 3.73 -1.93 3.34
N ILE A 22 3.97 -0.96 2.46
CA ILE A 22 3.61 -1.06 1.04
C ILE A 22 4.64 -1.95 0.34
N LEU A 23 4.19 -3.08 -0.20
CA LEU A 23 5.06 -4.01 -0.93
C LEU A 23 5.09 -3.70 -2.42
N ARG A 24 3.97 -3.25 -2.98
CA ARG A 24 3.83 -2.98 -4.42
C ARG A 24 2.73 -1.96 -4.67
N ILE A 25 2.89 -1.15 -5.71
CA ILE A 25 1.85 -0.27 -6.24
C ILE A 25 1.73 -0.52 -7.75
N GLU A 26 0.53 -0.79 -8.23
CA GLU A 26 0.24 -1.01 -9.65
C GLU A 26 -1.00 -0.21 -10.06
N SER A 27 -1.17 0.03 -11.35
CA SER A 27 -2.45 0.53 -11.87
C SER A 27 -3.55 -0.48 -11.59
N GLY A 28 -4.75 -0.01 -11.25
CA GLY A 28 -5.92 -0.88 -11.18
C GLY A 28 -6.16 -1.60 -12.50
N ASP A 29 -6.59 -2.86 -12.44
CA ASP A 29 -7.02 -3.61 -13.62
C ASP A 29 -8.53 -3.46 -13.78
N TYR A 30 -8.93 -2.68 -14.79
CA TYR A 30 -10.34 -2.40 -15.09
C TYR A 30 -10.89 -3.30 -16.20
N GLY A 31 -10.07 -4.15 -16.82
CA GLY A 31 -10.49 -4.97 -17.96
C GLY A 31 -11.16 -4.14 -19.08
N CYS A 32 -12.44 -4.42 -19.35
CA CYS A 32 -13.27 -3.69 -20.32
C CYS A 32 -14.21 -2.66 -19.66
N GLU A 33 -14.11 -2.45 -18.35
CA GLU A 33 -14.95 -1.52 -17.60
C GLU A 33 -14.49 -0.07 -17.79
N GLU A 34 -15.35 0.87 -17.44
CA GLU A 34 -15.02 2.28 -17.44
C GLU A 34 -14.01 2.59 -16.34
N ILE A 35 -12.92 3.28 -16.69
CA ILE A 35 -11.90 3.71 -15.73
C ILE A 35 -12.51 4.82 -14.87
N PRO A 36 -12.56 4.68 -13.53
CA PRO A 36 -13.08 5.73 -12.66
C PRO A 36 -12.23 6.99 -12.76
N ASP A 37 -12.86 8.15 -12.58
CA ASP A 37 -12.18 9.44 -12.43
C ASP A 37 -12.34 9.94 -10.98
N PRO A 38 -11.26 9.98 -10.17
CA PRO A 38 -9.88 9.65 -10.54
C PRO A 38 -9.62 8.13 -10.63
N PRO A 39 -8.61 7.70 -11.41
CA PRO A 39 -8.18 6.31 -11.45
C PRO A 39 -7.76 5.81 -10.07
N LYS A 40 -7.95 4.52 -9.82
CA LYS A 40 -7.44 3.81 -8.65
C LYS A 40 -6.12 3.10 -8.95
N LEU A 41 -5.29 2.98 -7.92
CA LEU A 41 -4.11 2.16 -7.87
C LEU A 41 -4.37 0.96 -6.96
N TRP A 42 -3.85 -0.20 -7.37
CA TRP A 42 -3.82 -1.40 -6.56
C TRP A 42 -2.54 -1.44 -5.73
N LEU A 43 -2.69 -1.61 -4.42
CA LEU A 43 -1.58 -1.68 -3.48
C LEU A 43 -1.54 -3.08 -2.87
N LEU A 44 -0.35 -3.67 -2.81
CA LEU A 44 -0.08 -4.86 -2.00
C LEU A 44 0.60 -4.43 -0.71
N LEU A 45 0.11 -4.91 0.43
CA LEU A 45 0.63 -4.55 1.74
C LEU A 45 0.91 -5.79 2.58
N GLN A 46 1.71 -5.58 3.62
CA GLN A 46 1.91 -6.54 4.70
C GLN A 46 1.82 -5.84 6.06
N ASN A 47 1.08 -6.43 7.00
CA ASN A 47 0.98 -5.91 8.36
C ASN A 47 2.09 -6.46 9.28
N THR A 48 2.08 -5.98 10.53
CA THR A 48 3.00 -6.43 11.60
C THR A 48 2.91 -7.92 11.94
N ARG A 49 1.81 -8.59 11.57
CA ARG A 49 1.63 -10.04 11.73
C ARG A 49 2.18 -10.85 10.56
N GLY A 50 2.69 -10.19 9.52
CA GLY A 50 3.14 -10.83 8.29
C GLY A 50 2.01 -11.19 7.32
N GLU A 51 0.77 -10.80 7.61
CA GLU A 51 -0.38 -11.05 6.75
C GLU A 51 -0.34 -10.09 5.57
N LYS A 52 -0.50 -10.64 4.36
CA LYS A 52 -0.51 -9.89 3.11
C LYS A 52 -1.94 -9.67 2.64
N PHE A 53 -2.25 -8.46 2.23
CA PHE A 53 -3.55 -8.10 1.69
C PHE A 53 -3.40 -6.97 0.67
N SER A 54 -4.39 -6.85 -0.20
CA SER A 54 -4.44 -5.79 -1.20
C SER A 54 -5.58 -4.83 -0.93
N LEU A 55 -5.44 -3.61 -1.44
CA LEU A 55 -6.47 -2.58 -1.44
C LEU A 55 -6.33 -1.69 -2.66
N GLU A 56 -7.42 -1.01 -3.00
CA GLU A 56 -7.45 -0.05 -4.10
C GLU A 56 -7.72 1.34 -3.55
N LEU A 57 -6.89 2.30 -3.92
CA LEU A 57 -7.04 3.70 -3.53
C LEU A 57 -7.05 4.61 -4.76
N PRO A 58 -7.83 5.70 -4.75
CA PRO A 58 -7.68 6.76 -5.73
C PRO A 58 -6.23 7.23 -5.84
N GLU A 59 -5.72 7.39 -7.06
CA GLU A 59 -4.37 7.87 -7.34
C GLU A 59 -4.04 9.19 -6.61
N PRO A 60 -4.97 10.17 -6.49
CA PRO A 60 -4.73 11.38 -5.70
C PRO A 60 -4.51 11.11 -4.21
N CYS A 61 -5.16 10.09 -3.63
CA CYS A 61 -4.95 9.70 -2.24
C CYS A 61 -3.56 9.10 -2.06
N VAL A 62 -3.14 8.19 -2.96
CA VAL A 62 -1.80 7.58 -2.93
C VAL A 62 -0.70 8.65 -3.04
N THR A 63 -0.90 9.60 -3.97
CA THR A 63 0.04 10.71 -4.19
C THR A 63 0.05 11.69 -3.02
N GLY A 64 -1.13 12.03 -2.49
CA GLY A 64 -1.27 12.97 -1.36
C GLY A 64 -0.68 12.44 -0.05
N LEU A 65 -0.73 11.12 0.16
CA LEU A 65 -0.10 10.43 1.28
C LEU A 65 1.40 10.14 1.04
N GLY A 66 1.92 10.38 -0.16
CA GLY A 66 3.30 10.13 -0.52
C GLY A 66 3.68 8.64 -0.47
N LEU A 67 2.74 7.74 -0.75
CA LEU A 67 2.97 6.30 -0.64
C LEU A 67 3.91 5.81 -1.75
N THR A 68 4.96 5.08 -1.36
CA THR A 68 5.90 4.42 -2.27
C THR A 68 6.15 2.98 -1.85
N GLU A 69 6.63 2.14 -2.77
CA GLU A 69 7.06 0.79 -2.41
C GLU A 69 8.14 0.83 -1.30
N GLY A 70 7.92 0.03 -0.27
CA GLY A 70 8.75 -0.06 0.93
C GLY A 70 8.55 1.02 1.98
N CYS A 71 7.61 1.96 1.78
CA CYS A 71 7.20 2.86 2.85
C CYS A 71 6.29 2.15 3.86
N THR A 72 6.23 2.70 5.07
CA THR A 72 5.32 2.26 6.13
C THR A 72 4.35 3.39 6.45
N CYS A 73 3.11 3.06 6.74
CA CYS A 73 2.07 4.01 7.11
C CYS A 73 1.08 3.35 8.08
N ARG A 74 0.12 4.12 8.59
CA ARG A 74 -1.00 3.56 9.35
C ARG A 74 -2.07 3.08 8.38
N ARG A 75 -2.65 1.93 8.69
CA ARG A 75 -3.79 1.37 7.96
C ARG A 75 -4.97 2.32 7.95
N GLU A 76 -5.17 3.09 9.03
CA GLU A 76 -6.23 4.10 9.11
C GLU A 76 -6.07 5.23 8.09
N ASP A 77 -4.83 5.56 7.71
CA ASP A 77 -4.54 6.58 6.69
C ASP A 77 -4.90 6.07 5.28
N LEU A 78 -5.13 4.76 5.10
CA LEU A 78 -5.49 4.11 3.84
C LEU A 78 -7.02 3.96 3.66
N HIS A 79 -7.81 4.74 4.37
CA HIS A 79 -9.25 4.82 4.16
C HIS A 79 -9.57 6.05 3.28
N ALA A 80 -10.10 5.80 2.08
CA ALA A 80 -10.65 6.81 1.18
C ALA A 80 -12.17 6.98 1.40
#